data_AF-A0A0F5NFD3-F1
#
_entry.id   AF-A0A0F5NFD3-F1
#
_cell.length_a   1.000
_cell.length_b   1.000
_cell.length_c   1.000
_cell.angle_alpha   90.00
_cell.angle_beta   90.00
_cell.angle_gamma   90.00
#
_symmetry.space_group_name_H-M   'P 1'
#
loop_
_entity.id
_entity.type
_entity.pdbx_description
1 polymer ?
#
loop_
_entity_poly.entity_id
_entity_poly.type
_entity_poly.pdbx_seq_one_letter_code
_entity_poly.pdbx_strand_id
1 'polypeptide(L)'
;MWSRLRGSRDGAGASGPRPLKHLLKQVEKATQVRRSGLDQALVELKQHRDATPDAEMRSALVWLCNAVSRFLKEPTTPRAREVALAVDAVKRLPAAG
;
A
#
# COMPACT_ATOMS: atom_id res chain seq x y z
N MET A 1 -27.27 7.63 7.33
CA MET A 1 -27.23 8.55 6.18
C MET A 1 -25.86 9.22 6.11
N TRP A 2 -25.05 8.90 5.11
CA TRP A 2 -23.82 9.61 4.77
C TRP A 2 -23.74 9.59 3.24
N SER A 3 -24.37 10.58 2.64
CA SER A 3 -24.39 10.74 1.20
C SER A 3 -23.33 11.75 0.80
N ARG A 4 -22.61 11.37 -0.27
CA ARG A 4 -22.24 12.22 -1.41
C ARG A 4 -20.90 12.97 -1.40
N LEU A 5 -20.15 12.62 -2.44
CA LEU A 5 -19.33 13.47 -3.33
C LEU A 5 -17.83 13.58 -3.05
N ARG A 6 -17.10 12.57 -3.56
CA ARG A 6 -15.90 12.76 -4.40
C ARG A 6 -15.80 11.50 -5.28
N GLY A 7 -16.29 11.48 -6.51
CA GLY A 7 -15.76 12.27 -7.62
C GLY A 7 -14.77 11.40 -8.41
N SER A 8 -15.32 10.64 -9.36
CA SER A 8 -14.72 10.15 -10.61
C SER A 8 -13.25 9.69 -10.63
N ARG A 9 -13.03 8.37 -10.74
CA ARG A 9 -12.59 7.72 -11.99
C ARG A 9 -12.46 6.20 -11.77
N ASP A 10 -13.05 5.46 -12.71
CA ASP A 10 -12.84 4.04 -12.97
C ASP A 10 -13.43 3.04 -11.97
N GLY A 11 -14.76 3.00 -11.96
CA GLY A 11 -15.46 1.73 -11.94
C GLY A 11 -15.38 1.10 -13.33
N ALA A 12 -14.30 0.38 -13.61
CA ALA A 12 -14.24 -0.60 -14.68
C ALA A 12 -13.66 -1.87 -14.07
N GLY A 13 -14.35 -2.99 -14.27
CA GLY A 13 -13.95 -4.31 -13.77
C GLY A 13 -12.62 -4.78 -14.36
N ALA A 14 -11.52 -4.27 -13.81
CA ALA A 14 -10.20 -4.78 -14.09
C ALA A 14 -9.86 -5.84 -13.04
N SER A 15 -9.66 -7.07 -13.49
CA SER A 15 -8.80 -8.07 -12.85
C SER A 15 -7.33 -7.58 -12.81
N GLY A 16 -7.12 -6.32 -12.43
CA GLY A 16 -5.84 -5.63 -12.33
C GLY A 16 -5.59 -5.17 -10.89
N PRO A 17 -4.31 -4.99 -10.51
CA PRO A 17 -3.95 -4.61 -9.15
C PRO A 17 -4.65 -3.32 -8.73
N ARG A 18 -5.13 -3.27 -7.48
CA ARG A 18 -5.85 -2.11 -6.96
C ARG A 18 -4.97 -0.86 -7.04
N PRO A 19 -5.54 0.34 -7.19
CA PRO A 19 -4.75 1.56 -7.27
C PRO A 19 -3.90 1.72 -6.01
N LEU A 20 -2.63 2.12 -6.17
CA LEU A 20 -1.62 2.16 -5.09
C LEU A 20 -2.12 2.89 -3.83
N LYS A 21 -2.83 4.02 -4.00
CA LYS A 21 -3.49 4.76 -2.91
C LYS A 21 -4.45 3.92 -2.05
N HIS A 22 -5.20 2.99 -2.66
CA HIS A 22 -6.11 2.10 -1.94
C HIS A 22 -5.34 0.99 -1.22
N LEU A 23 -4.26 0.47 -1.83
CA LEU A 23 -3.36 -0.49 -1.20
C LEU A 23 -2.70 0.08 0.06
N LEU A 24 -2.16 1.29 -0.02
CA LEU A 24 -1.56 1.97 1.13
C LEU A 24 -2.55 2.11 2.29
N LYS A 25 -3.79 2.55 1.98
CA LYS A 25 -4.86 2.68 2.98
C LYS A 25 -5.26 1.33 3.58
N GLN A 26 -5.23 0.25 2.79
CA GLN A 26 -5.51 -1.09 3.28
C GLN A 26 -4.38 -1.58 4.20
N VAL A 27 -3.12 -1.37 3.83
CA VAL A 27 -1.96 -1.73 4.63
C VAL A 27 -1.98 -1.02 5.98
N GLU A 28 -2.24 0.30 6.01
CA GLU A 28 -2.40 1.06 7.25
C GLU A 28 -3.51 0.51 8.14
N LYS A 29 -4.67 0.18 7.57
CA LYS A 29 -5.78 -0.41 8.33
C LYS A 29 -5.47 -1.82 8.83
N ALA A 30 -4.78 -2.62 8.01
CA ALA A 30 -4.45 -3.99 8.33
C ALA A 30 -3.41 -4.07 9.46
N THR A 31 -2.46 -3.14 9.51
CA THR A 31 -1.50 -3.05 10.63
C THR A 31 -2.14 -2.56 11.92
N GLN A 32 -3.15 -1.68 11.85
CA GLN A 32 -3.87 -1.18 13.03
C GLN A 32 -4.86 -2.19 13.62
N VAL A 33 -5.65 -2.86 12.78
CA VAL A 33 -6.78 -3.70 13.24
C VAL A 33 -6.50 -5.21 13.06
N ARG A 34 -5.24 -5.59 12.77
CA ARG A 34 -4.80 -6.97 12.49
C ARG A 34 -5.81 -7.74 11.64
N ARG A 35 -6.18 -7.17 10.49
CA ARG A 35 -7.14 -7.77 9.57
C ARG A 35 -6.44 -8.71 8.59
N SER A 36 -7.12 -9.82 8.28
CA SER A 36 -6.78 -10.71 7.19
C SER A 36 -6.71 -9.96 5.85
N GLY A 37 -5.78 -10.35 4.98
CA GLY A 37 -5.62 -9.76 3.64
C GLY A 37 -4.39 -8.87 3.45
N LEU A 38 -3.48 -8.83 4.43
CA LEU A 38 -2.19 -8.16 4.29
C LEU A 38 -1.23 -8.93 3.34
N ASP A 39 -1.33 -10.26 3.27
CA ASP A 39 -0.58 -11.10 2.33
C ASP A 39 -0.91 -10.77 0.87
N GLN A 40 -2.20 -10.65 0.56
CA GLN A 40 -2.66 -10.24 -0.77
C GLN A 40 -2.22 -8.81 -1.11
N ALA A 41 -2.27 -7.89 -0.14
CA ALA A 41 -1.76 -6.53 -0.33
C ALA A 41 -0.26 -6.51 -0.61
N LEU A 42 0.53 -7.40 0.01
CA LEU A 42 1.96 -7.53 -0.27
C LEU A 42 2.23 -8.03 -1.69
N VAL A 43 1.43 -8.97 -2.20
CA VAL A 43 1.53 -9.44 -3.60
C VAL A 43 1.27 -8.29 -4.57
N GLU A 44 0.20 -7.54 -4.37
CA GLU A 44 -0.15 -6.40 -5.21
C GLU A 44 0.90 -5.26 -5.13
N LEU A 45 1.46 -4.99 -3.94
CA LEU A 45 2.55 -4.00 -3.79
C LEU A 45 3.81 -4.40 -4.57
N LYS A 46 4.16 -5.69 -4.64
CA LYS A 46 5.28 -6.18 -5.46
C LYS A 46 5.01 -5.96 -6.95
N GLN A 47 3.78 -6.22 -7.41
CA GLN A 47 3.40 -5.95 -8.80
C GLN A 47 3.54 -4.46 -9.15
N HIS A 48 3.11 -3.55 -8.25
CA HIS A 48 3.29 -2.11 -8.42
C HIS A 48 4.76 -1.69 -8.47
N ARG A 49 5.61 -2.28 -7.62
CA ARG A 49 7.06 -2.05 -7.64
C ARG A 49 7.66 -2.44 -8.99
N ASP A 50 7.28 -3.60 -9.51
CA ASP A 50 7.84 -4.15 -10.76
C ASP A 50 7.35 -3.36 -11.98
N ALA A 51 6.13 -2.81 -11.92
CA ALA A 51 5.56 -1.95 -12.97
C ALA A 51 6.02 -0.49 -12.91
N THR A 52 6.52 -0.02 -11.77
CA THR A 52 6.97 1.37 -11.59
C THR A 52 8.31 1.57 -12.28
N PRO A 53 8.44 2.47 -13.27
CA PRO A 53 9.72 2.77 -13.94
C PRO A 53 10.63 3.66 -13.09
N ASP A 54 10.05 4.54 -12.27
CA ASP A 54 10.73 5.51 -11.43
C ASP A 54 11.56 4.85 -10.31
N ALA A 55 12.84 5.20 -10.22
CA ALA A 55 13.78 4.55 -9.32
C ALA A 55 13.54 4.90 -7.84
N GLU A 56 13.11 6.13 -7.55
CA GLU A 56 12.81 6.58 -6.18
C GLU A 56 11.54 5.91 -5.65
N MET A 57 10.47 5.92 -6.44
CA MET A 57 9.20 5.26 -6.15
C MET A 57 9.39 3.74 -6.02
N ARG A 58 10.18 3.13 -6.90
CA ARG A 58 10.53 1.71 -6.78
C ARG A 58 11.26 1.42 -5.47
N SER A 59 12.20 2.26 -5.05
CA SER A 59 12.95 2.10 -3.81
C SER A 59 12.05 2.23 -2.57
N ALA A 60 11.13 3.21 -2.57
CA ALA A 60 10.13 3.35 -1.51
C ALA A 60 9.18 2.15 -1.43
N LEU A 61 8.74 1.61 -2.58
CA LEU A 61 7.92 0.40 -2.65
C LEU A 61 8.67 -0.84 -2.17
N VAL A 62 9.97 -0.97 -2.47
CA VAL A 62 10.83 -2.03 -1.91
C VAL A 62 10.85 -1.95 -0.39
N TRP A 63 11.08 -0.76 0.16
CA TRP A 63 11.10 -0.57 1.61
C TRP A 63 9.76 -0.95 2.25
N LEU A 64 8.64 -0.51 1.66
CA LEU A 64 7.30 -0.88 2.12
C LEU A 64 7.04 -2.39 2.08
N CYS A 65 7.42 -3.06 0.98
CA CYS A 65 7.28 -4.52 0.87
C CYS A 65 8.07 -5.25 1.97
N ASN A 66 9.29 -4.79 2.27
CA ASN A 66 10.13 -5.36 3.31
C ASN A 66 9.53 -5.15 4.71
N ALA A 67 9.03 -3.95 5.00
CA ALA A 67 8.37 -3.64 6.27
C ALA A 67 7.11 -4.49 6.48
N VAL A 68 6.27 -4.62 5.44
CA VAL A 68 5.06 -5.46 5.49
C VAL A 68 5.40 -6.94 5.67
N SER A 69 6.40 -7.45 4.97
CA SER A 69 6.89 -8.83 5.13
C SER A 69 7.38 -9.10 6.56
N ARG A 70 8.10 -8.15 7.17
CA ARG A 70 8.52 -8.24 8.58
C ARG A 70 7.34 -8.23 9.53
N PHE A 71 6.35 -7.37 9.31
CA PHE A 71 5.15 -7.31 10.13
C PHE A 71 4.28 -8.58 10.01
N LEU A 72 4.17 -9.18 8.82
CA LEU A 72 3.46 -10.45 8.63
C LEU A 72 4.09 -11.59 9.43
N LYS A 73 5.43 -11.63 9.51
CA LYS A 73 6.16 -12.61 10.33
C LYS A 73 6.03 -12.33 11.82
N GLU A 74 6.16 -11.07 12.20
CA GLU A 74 6.14 -10.63 13.59
C GLU A 74 5.29 -9.36 13.72
N PRO A 75 3.99 -9.51 13.99
CA PRO A 75 3.10 -8.36 14.05
C PRO A 75 3.24 -7.72 15.43
N THR A 76 4.20 -6.80 15.59
CA THR A 76 4.46 -6.04 16.83
C THR A 76 4.26 -4.54 16.60
N THR A 77 4.08 -3.76 17.67
CA THR A 77 3.90 -2.29 17.59
C THR A 77 5.06 -1.57 16.88
N PRO A 78 6.35 -1.92 17.12
CA PRO A 78 7.47 -1.33 16.38
C PRO A 78 7.40 -1.63 14.88
N ARG A 79 6.99 -2.84 14.50
CA ARG A 79 6.83 -3.24 13.09
C ARG A 79 5.65 -2.53 12.43
N ALA A 80 4.55 -2.31 13.15
CA ALA A 80 3.44 -1.50 12.66
C ALA A 80 3.87 -0.06 12.38
N ARG A 81 4.71 0.52 13.24
CA ARG A 81 5.29 1.86 13.03
C ARG A 81 6.24 1.88 11.83
N GLU A 82 7.09 0.87 11.66
CA GLU A 82 7.97 0.71 10.50
C GLU A 82 7.16 0.70 9.19
N VAL A 83 6.04 -0.05 9.15
CA VAL A 83 5.12 -0.05 8.01
C VAL A 83 4.51 1.33 7.77
N ALA A 84 4.06 2.02 8.82
CA ALA A 84 3.48 3.36 8.68
C ALA A 84 4.48 4.38 8.09
N LEU A 85 5.74 4.33 8.52
CA LEU A 85 6.81 5.17 7.96
C LEU A 85 7.08 4.87 6.49
N ALA A 86 7.09 3.59 6.11
CA ALA A 86 7.28 3.19 4.73
C ALA A 86 6.10 3.61 3.84
N VAL A 87 4.86 3.53 4.34
CA VAL A 87 3.68 4.06 3.63
C VAL A 87 3.79 5.56 3.42
N ASP A 88 4.21 6.30 4.44
CA ASP A 88 4.36 7.75 4.37
C ASP A 88 5.44 8.18 3.35
N ALA A 89 6.55 7.44 3.24
CA ALA A 89 7.55 7.72 2.20
C ALA A 89 7.00 7.52 0.78
N VAL A 90 6.23 6.46 0.53
CA VAL A 90 5.57 6.27 -0.77
C VAL A 90 4.56 7.40 -1.06
N LYS A 91 3.85 7.91 -0.04
CA LYS A 91 2.91 9.03 -0.19
C LYS A 91 3.60 10.38 -0.46
N ARG A 92 4.81 10.57 0.06
CA ARG A 92 5.59 11.81 -0.11
C ARG A 92 6.22 11.92 -1.49
N LEU A 93 6.49 10.79 -2.14
CA LEU A 93 6.94 10.82 -3.52
C LEU A 93 5.79 11.29 -4.42
N PRO A 94 6.00 12.30 -5.27
CA PRO A 94 5.01 12.66 -6.26
C PRO A 94 4.73 11.41 -7.09
N ALA A 95 3.45 11.08 -7.27
CA ALA A 95 3.08 10.16 -8.34
C ALA A 95 3.47 10.88 -9.63
N ALA A 96 4.69 10.64 -10.11
CA ALA A 96 5.13 11.12 -11.41
C ALA A 96 4.11 10.60 -12.42
N GLY A 97 3.23 11.51 -12.84
CA GLY A 97 2.22 11.29 -13.87
C GLY A 97 2.82 11.62 -15.21
#